data_AF-A0A944C2G7-F1
#
_entry.id   AF-A0A944C2G7-F1
#
_cell.length_a   1.000
_cell.length_b   1.000
_cell.length_c   1.000
_cell.angle_alpha   90.00
_cell.angle_beta   90.00
_cell.angle_gamma   90.00
#
_symmetry.space_group_name_H-M   'P 1'
#
loop_
_entity.id
_entity.type
_entity.pdbx_description
1 polymer ?
#
loop_
_entity_poly.entity_id
_entity_poly.type
_entity_poly.pdbx_seq_one_letter_code
_entity_poly.pdbx_strand_id
1 'polypeptide(L)'
;MTVNVADESGSSISGVSATLVSVKKKDGSALNLMTSGGAISSSVLAPAAYGNGLGDSMEFLFQITGLGADFLLNKVKMDVQAVSGNGGIQSAAVQRDFTFSVKTGASAETLTDFASVSGDVNKNPEHFSEWSLLGKATSDGTLFVSVKLTKN
;
A
#
# COMPACT_ATOMS: atom_id res chain seq x y z
N MET A 1 8.71 7.05 -8.21
CA MET A 1 8.61 5.70 -8.84
C MET A 1 7.21 5.56 -9.39
N THR A 2 7.07 5.19 -10.66
CA THR A 2 5.77 4.91 -11.29
C THR A 2 5.39 3.47 -10.97
N VAL A 3 4.12 3.26 -10.60
CA VAL A 3 3.56 1.91 -10.40
C VAL A 3 2.58 1.64 -11.54
N ASN A 4 2.53 0.39 -11.99
CA ASN A 4 1.63 0.00 -13.07
C ASN A 4 0.19 0.13 -12.61
N VAL A 5 -0.65 0.76 -13.42
CA VAL A 5 -2.10 0.77 -13.24
C VAL A 5 -2.69 -0.12 -14.32
N ALA A 6 -3.44 -1.13 -13.87
CA ALA A 6 -4.12 -2.06 -14.74
C ALA A 6 -5.57 -2.23 -14.29
N ASP A 7 -6.45 -2.54 -15.24
CA ASP A 7 -7.81 -3.00 -14.96
C ASP A 7 -7.81 -4.43 -14.38
N GLU A 8 -9.01 -4.95 -14.11
CA GLU A 8 -9.20 -6.29 -13.56
C GLU A 8 -8.71 -7.43 -14.47
N SER A 9 -8.49 -7.16 -15.76
CA SER A 9 -7.90 -8.11 -16.71
C SER A 9 -6.37 -8.09 -16.71
N GLY A 10 -5.75 -7.13 -16.01
CA GLY A 10 -4.32 -6.87 -16.05
C GLY A 10 -3.88 -5.97 -17.21
N SER A 11 -4.83 -5.38 -17.95
CA SER A 11 -4.54 -4.48 -19.06
C SER A 11 -4.30 -3.06 -18.57
N SER A 12 -3.33 -2.36 -19.14
CA SER A 12 -3.06 -0.96 -18.79
C SER A 12 -4.27 -0.07 -19.10
N ILE A 13 -4.62 0.81 -18.17
CA ILE A 13 -5.71 1.77 -18.38
C ILE A 13 -5.15 3.02 -19.08
N SER A 14 -5.61 3.29 -20.30
CA SER A 14 -5.12 4.41 -21.11
C SER A 14 -5.31 5.76 -20.39
N GLY A 15 -4.24 6.55 -20.32
CA GLY A 15 -4.24 7.87 -19.70
C GLY A 15 -4.14 7.85 -18.17
N VAL A 16 -4.28 6.69 -17.52
CA VAL A 16 -4.16 6.56 -16.07
C VAL A 16 -2.71 6.27 -15.69
N SER A 17 -2.22 6.97 -14.68
CA SER A 17 -0.90 6.71 -14.10
C SER A 17 -0.95 6.73 -12.59
N ALA A 18 -0.07 5.98 -11.94
CA ALA A 18 0.09 6.03 -10.50
C ALA A 18 1.55 6.20 -10.13
N THR A 19 1.78 7.02 -9.11
CA THR A 19 3.12 7.29 -8.59
C THR A 19 3.14 7.06 -7.10
N LEU A 20 4.21 6.44 -6.60
CA LEU A 20 4.50 6.45 -5.17
C LEU A 20 5.10 7.82 -4.83
N VAL A 21 4.36 8.59 -4.04
CA VAL A 21 4.69 9.96 -3.62
C VAL A 21 5.66 9.93 -2.45
N SER A 22 5.39 9.10 -1.44
CA SER A 22 6.26 8.98 -0.27
C SER A 22 6.08 7.66 0.46
N VAL A 23 7.11 7.27 1.20
CA VAL A 23 7.05 6.25 2.24
C VAL A 23 7.53 6.89 3.54
N LYS A 24 6.74 6.81 4.60
CA LYS A 24 7.05 7.46 5.87
C LYS A 24 6.89 6.52 7.05
N LYS A 25 7.67 6.76 8.09
CA LYS A 25 7.48 6.16 9.43
C LYS A 25 6.36 6.87 10.17
N LYS A 26 5.97 6.30 11.30
CA LYS A 26 5.06 6.91 12.30
C LYS A 26 5.44 8.35 12.67
N ASP A 27 6.73 8.63 12.80
CA ASP A 27 7.25 9.96 13.19
C ASP A 27 7.30 10.95 12.00
N GLY A 28 6.87 10.55 10.81
CA GLY A 28 6.89 11.36 9.60
C GLY A 28 8.20 11.29 8.81
N SER A 29 9.23 10.63 9.33
CA SER A 29 10.51 10.47 8.65
C SER A 29 10.37 9.66 7.37
N ALA A 30 11.00 10.11 6.29
CA ALA A 30 11.01 9.40 5.02
C ALA A 30 11.74 8.05 5.13
N LEU A 31 11.27 7.06 4.36
CA LEU A 31 11.87 5.75 4.19
C LEU A 31 12.29 5.53 2.74
N ASN A 32 13.48 4.98 2.57
CA ASN A 32 13.91 4.44 1.28
C ASN A 32 13.34 3.03 1.09
N LEU A 33 13.09 2.68 -0.17
CA LEU A 33 12.77 1.31 -0.54
C LEU A 33 14.05 0.50 -0.75
N MET A 34 13.98 -0.79 -0.42
CA MET A 34 14.95 -1.77 -0.84
C MET A 34 14.86 -1.95 -2.35
N THR A 35 16.02 -2.02 -3.00
CA THR A 35 16.13 -2.22 -4.46
C THR A 35 16.59 -3.63 -4.83
N SER A 36 16.94 -4.45 -3.84
CA SER A 36 17.44 -5.81 -4.03
C SER A 36 17.28 -6.65 -2.76
N GLY A 37 17.16 -7.96 -2.92
CA GLY A 37 17.03 -8.94 -1.83
C GLY A 37 16.44 -10.25 -2.36
N GLY A 38 16.44 -11.31 -1.55
CA GLY A 38 16.05 -12.66 -2.02
C GLY A 38 14.66 -12.74 -2.66
N ALA A 39 13.70 -11.98 -2.14
CA ALA A 39 12.33 -11.86 -2.65
C ALA A 39 11.98 -10.42 -3.09
N ILE A 40 12.96 -9.51 -3.15
CA ILE A 40 12.73 -8.11 -3.52
C ILE A 40 13.02 -7.94 -5.01
N SER A 41 11.96 -7.70 -5.78
CA SER A 41 12.01 -7.34 -7.20
C SER A 41 11.52 -5.90 -7.40
N SER A 42 11.56 -5.42 -8.65
CA SER A 42 11.04 -4.09 -9.02
C SER A 42 9.53 -3.92 -8.80
N SER A 43 8.78 -5.00 -8.58
CA SER A 43 7.34 -4.97 -8.31
C SER A 43 7.01 -5.02 -6.82
N VAL A 44 8.01 -5.09 -5.93
CA VAL A 44 7.83 -5.21 -4.48
C VAL A 44 8.20 -3.91 -3.78
N LEU A 45 7.28 -3.39 -2.97
CA LEU A 45 7.50 -2.20 -2.14
C LEU A 45 7.97 -2.61 -0.75
N ALA A 46 9.27 -2.79 -0.58
CA ALA A 46 9.88 -3.14 0.70
C ALA A 46 10.62 -1.95 1.32
N PRO A 47 10.24 -1.43 2.50
CA PRO A 47 10.97 -0.35 3.15
C PRO A 47 12.25 -0.87 3.82
N ALA A 48 13.37 -0.17 3.60
CA ALA A 48 14.71 -0.62 4.00
C ALA A 48 15.00 -0.58 5.51
N ALA A 49 14.12 0.01 6.33
CA ALA A 49 14.39 0.23 7.75
C ALA A 49 13.10 0.41 8.58
N TYR A 50 12.20 -0.56 8.51
CA TYR A 50 11.01 -0.59 9.36
C TYR A 50 11.38 -0.88 10.84
N GLY A 51 10.90 -0.05 11.76
CA GLY A 51 11.00 -0.32 13.20
C GLY A 51 10.03 -1.43 13.60
N ASN A 52 10.46 -2.42 14.38
CA ASN A 52 9.62 -3.56 14.75
C ASN A 52 9.03 -3.44 16.18
N GLY A 53 8.92 -2.22 16.72
CA GLY A 53 8.29 -1.94 18.00
C GLY A 53 6.76 -1.92 17.92
N LEU A 54 6.09 -2.22 19.04
CA LEU A 54 4.62 -2.14 19.13
C LEU A 54 4.14 -0.74 18.76
N GLY A 55 3.18 -0.66 17.84
CA GLY A 55 2.66 0.60 17.32
C GLY A 55 3.60 1.36 16.39
N ASP A 56 4.75 0.79 15.99
CA ASP A 56 5.50 1.30 14.84
C ASP A 56 4.64 1.19 13.58
N SER A 57 4.82 2.12 12.65
CA SER A 57 4.08 2.09 11.40
C SER A 57 4.88 2.63 10.23
N MET A 58 4.49 2.16 9.05
CA MET A 58 4.94 2.63 7.75
C MET A 58 3.72 2.99 6.91
N GLU A 59 3.81 4.11 6.20
CA GLU A 59 2.74 4.63 5.37
C GLU A 59 3.26 4.90 3.95
N PHE A 60 2.60 4.32 2.97
CA PHE A 60 2.84 4.52 1.54
C PHE A 60 1.75 5.43 0.99
N LEU A 61 2.15 6.55 0.41
CA LEU A 61 1.22 7.46 -0.25
C LEU A 61 1.36 7.34 -1.76
N PHE A 62 0.27 7.00 -2.42
CA PHE A 62 0.17 6.95 -3.86
C PHE A 62 -0.68 8.12 -4.38
N GLN A 63 -0.30 8.65 -5.53
CA GLN A 63 -1.12 9.55 -6.31
C GLN A 63 -1.46 8.87 -7.64
N ILE A 64 -2.75 8.74 -7.90
CA ILE A 64 -3.29 8.22 -9.15
C ILE A 64 -3.88 9.42 -9.92
N THR A 65 -3.57 9.53 -11.20
CA THR A 65 -4.03 10.62 -12.07
C THR A 65 -4.59 10.08 -13.37
N GLY A 66 -5.37 10.90 -14.07
CA GLY A 66 -5.98 10.54 -15.34
C GLY A 66 -7.23 9.67 -15.20
N LEU A 67 -7.79 9.57 -13.99
CA LEU A 67 -9.06 8.89 -13.75
C LEU A 67 -10.22 9.66 -14.38
N GLY A 68 -11.22 8.95 -14.87
CA GLY A 68 -12.47 9.56 -15.32
C GLY A 68 -13.19 10.28 -14.16
N ALA A 69 -13.98 11.32 -14.48
CA ALA A 69 -14.76 12.06 -13.49
C ALA A 69 -15.86 11.20 -12.80
N ASP A 70 -16.18 10.07 -13.40
CA ASP A 70 -17.11 9.04 -12.93
C ASP A 70 -16.41 7.85 -12.25
N PHE A 71 -15.08 7.87 -12.12
CA PHE A 71 -14.33 6.79 -11.50
C PHE A 71 -14.76 6.56 -10.04
N LEU A 72 -14.99 5.29 -9.71
CA LEU A 72 -15.28 4.83 -8.37
C LEU A 72 -14.30 3.71 -7.97
N LEU A 73 -13.46 3.96 -6.97
CA LEU A 73 -12.67 2.94 -6.31
C LEU A 73 -13.63 2.04 -5.53
N ASN A 74 -13.91 0.85 -6.04
CA ASN A 74 -14.80 -0.10 -5.37
C ASN A 74 -14.04 -1.06 -4.44
N LYS A 75 -12.82 -1.47 -4.81
CA LYS A 75 -12.10 -2.51 -4.07
C LYS A 75 -10.62 -2.23 -4.01
N VAL A 76 -10.05 -2.51 -2.84
CA VAL A 76 -8.60 -2.55 -2.63
C VAL A 76 -8.23 -3.97 -2.23
N LYS A 77 -7.15 -4.47 -2.84
CA LYS A 77 -6.58 -5.78 -2.56
C LYS A 77 -5.07 -5.62 -2.48
N MET A 78 -4.46 -6.22 -1.47
CA MET A 78 -3.02 -6.13 -1.25
C MET A 78 -2.44 -7.48 -0.84
N ASP A 79 -1.28 -7.79 -1.40
CA ASP A 79 -0.45 -8.92 -1.01
C ASP A 79 0.70 -8.41 -0.16
N VAL A 80 0.81 -8.97 1.04
CA VAL A 80 1.75 -8.48 2.05
C VAL A 80 2.47 -9.65 2.67
N GLN A 81 3.79 -9.53 2.72
CA GLN A 81 4.68 -10.55 3.25
C GLN A 81 5.73 -9.88 4.12
N ALA A 82 6.08 -10.49 5.26
CA ALA A 82 7.22 -10.01 6.03
C ALA A 82 8.51 -10.49 5.38
N VAL A 83 9.44 -9.57 5.16
CA VAL A 83 10.79 -9.85 4.66
C VAL A 83 11.83 -9.59 5.73
N SER A 84 12.92 -10.35 5.72
CA SER A 84 14.10 -10.12 6.57
C SER A 84 14.95 -8.96 6.03
N GLY A 85 15.97 -8.54 6.78
CA GLY A 85 16.87 -7.45 6.36
C GLY A 85 17.65 -7.70 5.07
N ASN A 86 17.82 -8.97 4.67
CA ASN A 86 18.39 -9.36 3.36
C ASN A 86 17.30 -9.59 2.29
N GLY A 87 16.04 -9.26 2.58
CA GLY A 87 14.92 -9.34 1.66
C GLY A 87 14.39 -10.74 1.41
N GLY A 88 14.74 -11.75 2.21
CA GLY A 88 14.13 -13.08 2.15
C GLY A 88 12.77 -13.12 2.84
N ILE A 89 11.85 -13.98 2.39
CA ILE A 89 10.55 -14.18 3.07
C ILE A 89 10.80 -14.74 4.48
N GLN A 90 10.17 -14.16 5.49
CA GLN A 90 10.24 -14.66 6.85
C GLN A 90 9.35 -15.89 7.05
N SER A 91 9.78 -16.79 7.95
CA SER A 91 9.06 -18.03 8.25
C SER A 91 7.63 -17.80 8.77
N ALA A 92 6.68 -18.57 8.25
CA ALA A 92 5.29 -18.63 8.72
C ALA A 92 5.14 -19.10 10.18
N ALA A 93 6.19 -19.69 10.76
CA ALA A 93 6.18 -20.13 12.16
C ALA A 93 6.21 -18.97 13.18
N VAL A 94 6.59 -17.76 12.76
CA VAL A 94 6.66 -16.59 13.64
C VAL A 94 5.43 -15.73 13.42
N GLN A 95 4.62 -15.56 14.47
CA GLN A 95 3.45 -14.69 14.42
C GLN A 95 3.85 -13.21 14.31
N ARG A 96 3.22 -12.49 13.39
CA ARG A 96 3.45 -11.07 13.13
C ARG A 96 2.15 -10.34 12.88
N ASP A 97 1.57 -9.83 13.96
CA ASP A 97 0.31 -9.10 13.89
C ASP A 97 0.51 -7.65 13.44
N PHE A 98 -0.24 -7.26 12.41
CA PHE A 98 -0.29 -5.91 11.87
C PHE A 98 -1.72 -5.48 11.64
N THR A 99 -1.96 -4.19 11.75
CA THR A 99 -3.15 -3.51 11.25
C THR A 99 -2.80 -2.76 9.97
N PHE A 100 -3.56 -3.04 8.92
CA PHE A 100 -3.51 -2.39 7.62
C PHE A 100 -4.67 -1.43 7.53
N SER A 101 -4.40 -0.16 7.26
CA SER A 101 -5.44 0.81 6.97
C SER A 101 -5.21 1.49 5.63
N VAL A 102 -6.30 1.73 4.93
CA VAL A 102 -6.35 2.47 3.68
C VAL A 102 -7.08 3.77 3.93
N LYS A 103 -6.52 4.87 3.45
CA LYS A 103 -7.19 6.17 3.38
C LYS A 103 -7.21 6.66 1.95
N THR A 104 -8.23 7.43 1.60
CA THR A 104 -8.34 8.02 0.27
C THR A 104 -8.73 9.49 0.36
N GLY A 105 -8.35 10.28 -0.64
CA GLY A 105 -8.70 11.70 -0.67
C GLY A 105 -8.34 12.38 -1.98
N ALA A 106 -8.82 13.62 -2.12
CA ALA A 106 -8.50 14.50 -3.24
C ALA A 106 -7.04 15.00 -3.22
N SER A 107 -6.43 15.02 -2.03
CA SER A 107 -5.08 15.50 -1.75
C SER A 107 -4.49 14.71 -0.58
N ALA A 108 -3.19 14.86 -0.32
CA ALA A 108 -2.52 14.20 0.81
C ALA A 108 -3.07 14.68 2.18
N GLU A 109 -3.62 15.89 2.21
CA GLU A 109 -4.11 16.60 3.38
C GLU A 109 -5.58 16.29 3.69
N THR A 110 -6.32 15.77 2.70
CA THR A 110 -7.76 15.49 2.78
C THR A 110 -8.08 13.99 2.86
N LEU A 111 -7.07 13.18 3.21
CA LEU A 111 -7.21 11.74 3.36
C LEU A 111 -8.20 11.39 4.49
N THR A 112 -9.20 10.58 4.16
CA THR A 112 -10.17 10.02 5.13
C THR A 112 -10.02 8.50 5.20
N ASP A 113 -10.31 7.93 6.37
CA ASP A 113 -10.35 6.47 6.55
C ASP A 113 -11.30 5.82 5.53
N PHE A 114 -10.81 4.77 4.86
CA PHE A 114 -11.55 4.02 3.84
C PHE A 114 -11.79 2.59 4.31
N ALA A 115 -10.73 1.88 4.72
CA ALA A 115 -10.82 0.50 5.20
C ALA A 115 -9.71 0.19 6.20
N SER A 116 -9.92 -0.81 7.06
CA SER A 116 -8.88 -1.35 7.94
C SER A 116 -9.09 -2.84 8.20
N VAL A 117 -8.00 -3.59 8.35
CA VAL A 117 -8.01 -5.01 8.75
C VAL A 117 -6.78 -5.31 9.59
N SER A 118 -6.91 -6.23 10.54
CA SER A 118 -5.80 -6.68 11.38
C SER A 118 -5.61 -8.19 11.26
N GLY A 119 -4.37 -8.66 11.35
CA GLY A 119 -4.07 -10.09 11.34
C GLY A 119 -2.58 -10.40 11.25
N ASP A 120 -2.26 -11.69 11.19
CA ASP A 120 -0.91 -12.20 11.08
C ASP A 120 -0.45 -12.25 9.61
N VAL A 121 0.50 -11.38 9.25
CA VAL A 121 1.01 -11.25 7.86
C VAL A 121 1.85 -12.45 7.42
N ASN A 122 2.27 -13.31 8.35
CA ASN A 122 3.11 -14.46 8.06
C ASN A 122 2.33 -15.75 7.84
N LYS A 123 1.11 -15.86 8.38
CA LYS A 123 0.28 -17.09 8.28
C LYS A 123 -0.72 -17.05 7.14
N ASN A 124 -1.10 -15.86 6.67
CA ASN A 124 -1.96 -15.64 5.49
C ASN A 124 -1.29 -14.66 4.52
N PRO A 125 -0.15 -15.01 3.90
CA PRO A 125 0.65 -14.11 3.05
C PRO A 125 0.00 -13.72 1.72
N GLU A 126 -1.23 -14.18 1.45
CA GLU A 126 -1.95 -13.95 0.20
C GLU A 126 -3.29 -13.26 0.49
N HIS A 127 -3.50 -12.11 -0.16
CA HIS A 127 -4.77 -11.40 -0.20
C HIS A 127 -5.30 -11.03 1.19
N PHE A 128 -4.57 -10.16 1.89
CA PHE A 128 -4.85 -9.79 3.28
C PHE A 128 -6.23 -9.14 3.50
N SER A 129 -6.95 -8.82 2.41
CA SER A 129 -8.30 -8.25 2.46
C SER A 129 -8.91 -8.07 1.08
N GLU A 130 -10.23 -8.29 1.02
CA GLU A 130 -11.11 -7.83 -0.05
C GLU A 130 -12.16 -6.92 0.61
N TRP A 131 -12.16 -5.65 0.24
CA TRP A 131 -13.18 -4.70 0.66
C TRP A 131 -13.95 -4.23 -0.57
N SER A 132 -15.27 -4.12 -0.47
CA SER A 132 -16.14 -3.59 -1.53
C SER A 132 -16.82 -2.34 -1.00
N LEU A 133 -16.52 -1.16 -1.53
CA LEU A 133 -17.20 0.13 -1.28
C LEU A 133 -16.64 1.25 -2.18
N LEU A 134 -17.48 2.24 -2.51
CA LEU A 134 -17.28 3.28 -3.54
C LEU A 134 -16.55 4.55 -3.00
N GLY A 135 -15.27 4.74 -3.33
CA GLY A 135 -14.57 6.03 -3.24
C GLY A 135 -14.59 6.75 -4.59
N LYS A 136 -14.79 8.07 -4.67
CA LYS A 136 -14.86 8.79 -5.96
C LYS A 136 -13.57 9.56 -6.25
N ALA A 137 -13.10 9.52 -7.50
CA ALA A 137 -12.08 10.46 -7.97
C ALA A 137 -12.60 11.91 -7.94
N THR A 138 -11.68 12.87 -7.88
CA THR A 138 -12.01 14.30 -8.01
C THR A 138 -12.38 14.68 -9.45
N SER A 139 -12.90 15.90 -9.62
CA SER A 139 -13.25 16.44 -10.94
C SER A 139 -12.05 16.60 -11.90
N ASP A 140 -10.82 16.65 -11.37
CA ASP A 140 -9.58 16.69 -12.16
C ASP A 140 -8.97 15.30 -12.39
N GLY A 141 -9.68 14.23 -12.00
CA GLY A 141 -9.24 12.84 -12.24
C GLY A 141 -8.10 12.38 -11.35
N THR A 142 -7.93 13.01 -10.18
CA THR A 142 -6.89 12.66 -9.21
C THR A 142 -7.47 11.89 -8.01
N LEU A 143 -6.72 10.92 -7.52
CA LEU A 143 -7.02 10.22 -6.28
C LEU A 143 -5.73 9.94 -5.52
N PHE A 144 -5.68 10.36 -4.27
CA PHE A 144 -4.63 9.95 -3.34
C PHE A 144 -5.10 8.72 -2.57
N VAL A 145 -4.21 7.73 -2.47
CA VAL A 145 -4.42 6.50 -1.69
C VAL A 145 -3.26 6.36 -0.72
N SER A 146 -3.54 6.39 0.57
CA SER A 146 -2.58 6.04 1.61
C SER A 146 -2.82 4.61 2.07
N VAL A 147 -1.74 3.84 2.15
CA VAL A 147 -1.72 2.50 2.73
C VAL A 147 -0.78 2.51 3.92
N LYS A 148 -1.30 2.26 5.12
CA LYS A 148 -0.55 2.26 6.36
C LYS A 148 -0.55 0.89 7.01
N LEU A 149 0.64 0.42 7.36
CA LEU A 149 0.85 -0.81 8.14
C LEU A 149 1.32 -0.40 9.53
N THR A 150 0.63 -0.87 10.57
CA THR A 150 0.98 -0.61 11.98
C THR A 150 1.15 -1.93 12.71
N LYS A 151 2.27 -2.13 13.40
CA LYS A 151 2.48 -3.34 14.20
C LYS A 151 1.60 -3.32 15.44
N ASN A 152 0.93 -4.44 15.70
CA ASN A 152 0.13 -4.67 16.91
C ASN A 152 0.94 -5.33 18.01
#